data_AF-A0A6N6S4K5-F1
#
_entry.id   AF-A0A6N6S4K5-F1
#
_cell.length_a   1.000
_cell.length_b   1.000
_cell.length_c   1.000
_cell.angle_alpha   90.00
_cell.angle_beta   90.00
_cell.angle_gamma   90.00
#
_symmetry.space_group_name_H-M   'P 1'
#
loop_
_entity.id
_entity.type
_entity.pdbx_description
1 polymer ?
#
loop_
_entity_poly.entity_id
_entity_poly.type
_entity_poly.pdbx_seq_one_letter_code
_entity_poly.pdbx_strand_id
1 'polypeptide(L)' 'MELQGIGKLIIIMGIALVAIGLLITFAPKIPIIGKLPGDFYFKRGNASFYFPLASSILVSVILSIILSIFFRGR' A
#
# COMPACT_ATOMS: atom_id res chain seq x y z
N MET A 1 19.13 -24.45 5.16
CA MET A 1 17.94 -23.60 5.36
C MET A 1 16.77 -24.32 4.71
N GLU A 2 15.78 -24.71 5.50
CA GLU A 2 14.57 -25.39 5.00
C GLU A 2 13.96 -24.62 3.82
N LEU A 3 13.49 -25.30 2.78
CA LEU A 3 12.89 -24.67 1.59
C LEU A 3 11.72 -23.74 1.96
N GLN A 4 11.02 -24.05 3.06
CA GLN A 4 9.99 -23.19 3.65
C GLN A 4 10.55 -21.85 4.16
N GLY A 5 11.74 -21.85 4.76
CA GLY A 5 12.42 -20.63 5.21
C GLY A 5 12.81 -19.72 4.04
N ILE A 6 13.27 -20.33 2.93
CA ILE A 6 13.57 -19.62 1.69
C ILE A 6 12.29 -19.01 1.07
N GLY A 7 11.18 -19.77 1.04
CA GLY A 7 9.89 -19.29 0.52
C GLY A 7 9.34 -18.07 1.30
N LYS A 8 9.42 -18.09 2.63
CA LYS A 8 9.03 -16.95 3.46
C LYS A 8 9.89 -15.72 3.20
N LEU A 9 11.20 -15.91 3.04
CA LEU A 9 12.15 -14.85 2.71
C LEU A 9 11.81 -14.18 1.36
N ILE A 10 11.49 -14.97 0.34
CA ILE A 10 11.08 -14.47 -0.97
C ILE A 10 9.80 -13.64 -0.88
N ILE A 11 8.81 -14.10 -0.12
CA ILE A 11 7.53 -13.37 0.09
C ILE A 11 7.78 -12.02 0.77
N ILE A 12 8.56 -12.01 1.86
CA ILE A 12 8.88 -10.77 2.59
C ILE A 12 9.62 -9.78 1.69
N MET A 13 10.60 -10.24 0.92
CA MET A 13 11.35 -9.42 -0.02
C MET A 13 10.46 -8.85 -1.14
N GLY A 14 9.51 -9.65 -1.66
CA GLY A 14 8.54 -9.19 -2.66
C GLY A 14 7.62 -8.10 -2.11
N ILE A 15 7.11 -8.26 -0.88
CA ILE A 15 6.29 -7.24 -0.21
C ILE A 15 7.10 -5.95 0.00
N ALA A 16 8.35 -6.06 0.46
CA ALA A 16 9.24 -4.92 0.67
C ALA A 16 9.51 -4.18 -0.65
N LEU A 17 9.75 -4.90 -1.74
CA LEU A 17 9.95 -4.31 -3.08
C LEU A 17 8.70 -3.60 -3.59
N VAL A 18 7.50 -4.17 -3.40
CA VAL A 18 6.24 -3.51 -3.75
C VAL A 18 6.04 -2.26 -2.91
N ALA A 19 6.31 -2.30 -1.61
CA ALA A 19 6.21 -1.14 -0.73
C ALA A 19 7.18 -0.02 -1.14
N ILE A 20 8.44 -0.36 -1.47
CA ILE A 20 9.45 0.58 -1.97
C ILE A 20 9.04 1.13 -3.34
N GLY A 21 8.55 0.28 -4.25
CA GLY A 21 8.08 0.69 -5.57
C GLY A 21 6.90 1.66 -5.48
N LEU A 22 5.96 1.43 -4.55
CA LEU A 22 4.87 2.35 -4.25
C LEU A 22 5.41 3.65 -3.65
N LEU A 23 6.29 3.58 -2.65
CA LEU A 23 6.93 4.75 -2.08
C LEU A 23 7.64 5.57 -3.16
N ILE A 24 8.40 4.97 -4.08
CA ILE A 24 9.10 5.69 -5.16
C ILE A 24 8.13 6.22 -6.23
N THR A 25 7.06 5.48 -6.55
CA THR A 25 6.06 5.91 -7.54
C THR A 25 5.22 7.08 -7.03
N PHE A 26 4.95 7.09 -5.72
CA PHE A 26 4.13 8.09 -5.07
C PHE A 26 4.93 9.20 -4.40
N ALA A 27 6.19 9.01 -4.01
CA ALA A 27 7.07 10.03 -3.43
C ALA A 27 7.24 11.30 -4.29
N PRO A 28 7.47 11.24 -5.62
CA PRO A 28 7.52 12.45 -6.46
C PRO A 28 6.13 13.06 -6.69
N LYS A 29 5.06 12.32 -6.37
CA LYS A 29 3.68 12.80 -6.30
C LYS A 29 3.26 13.20 -4.88
N ILE A 30 4.22 13.27 -3.96
CA ILE A 30 4.12 14.02 -2.72
C ILE A 30 4.80 15.37 -3.01
N PRO A 31 4.10 16.32 -3.66
CA PRO A 31 4.47 17.70 -3.44
C PRO A 31 4.31 17.89 -1.93
N ILE A 32 5.20 18.65 -1.33
CA ILE A 32 5.27 18.88 0.13
C ILE A 32 3.92 19.27 0.78
N ILE A 33 2.87 19.59 -0.01
CA ILE A 33 1.45 19.49 0.34
C ILE A 33 0.62 18.90 -0.85
N GLY A 34 0.18 17.64 -0.80
CA GLY A 34 -1.12 17.21 -1.36
C GLY A 34 -1.20 16.36 -2.65
N LYS A 35 -1.78 15.16 -2.47
CA LYS A 35 -2.44 14.22 -3.41
C LYS A 35 -1.58 13.13 -4.09
N LEU A 36 -1.70 11.90 -3.59
CA LEU A 36 -1.47 10.71 -4.43
C LEU A 36 -2.53 10.67 -5.56
N PRO A 37 -2.15 10.35 -6.82
CA PRO A 37 -3.13 10.07 -7.86
C PRO A 37 -3.89 8.77 -7.52
N GLY A 38 -5.21 8.89 -7.42
CA GLY A 38 -6.09 7.84 -6.90
C GLY A 38 -6.80 8.27 -5.61
N ASP A 39 -6.30 9.31 -4.93
CA ASP A 39 -7.03 9.99 -3.87
C ASP A 39 -7.84 11.15 -4.48
N PHE A 40 -9.15 11.12 -4.30
CA PHE A 40 -10.03 12.19 -4.79
C PHE A 40 -9.89 13.38 -3.86
N TYR A 41 -9.16 14.41 -4.28
CA TYR A 41 -9.11 15.67 -3.55
C TYR A 41 -9.88 16.72 -4.35
N PHE A 42 -11.09 17.00 -3.88
CA PHE A 42 -11.98 18.04 -4.40
C PHE A 42 -11.73 19.33 -3.64
N LYS A 43 -11.37 20.41 -4.35
CA LYS A 43 -11.19 21.74 -3.77
C LYS A 43 -12.16 22.71 -4.44
N ARG A 44 -13.06 23.32 -3.68
CA ARG A 44 -14.02 24.33 -4.15
C ARG A 44 -13.99 25.53 -3.19
N GLY A 45 -13.39 26.64 -3.64
CA GLY A 45 -13.20 27.83 -2.80
C GLY A 45 -12.34 27.52 -1.55
N ASN A 46 -12.85 27.86 -0.36
CA ASN A 46 -12.20 27.56 0.92
C ASN A 46 -12.44 26.13 1.43
N ALA A 47 -13.29 25.33 0.77
CA ALA A 47 -13.58 23.96 1.17
C ALA A 47 -12.68 22.96 0.45
N SER A 48 -12.03 22.07 1.21
CA SER A 48 -11.21 21.00 0.69
C SER A 48 -11.66 19.64 1.23
N PHE A 49 -11.99 18.71 0.35
CA PHE A 49 -12.42 17.35 0.69
C PHE A 49 -11.43 16.34 0.11
N TYR A 50 -10.82 15.53 0.98
CA TYR A 50 -9.83 14.51 0.62
C TYR A 50 -10.41 13.12 0.86
N PHE A 51 -10.43 12.29 -0.18
CA PHE A 51 -10.95 10.94 -0.12
C PHE A 51 -9.88 9.94 -0.61
N PRO A 52 -9.19 9.27 0.33
CA PRO A 52 -8.00 8.46 0.04
C PRO A 52 -8.34 7.06 -0.49
N LEU A 53 -9.06 6.97 -1.61
CA LEU A 53 -9.60 5.71 -2.11
C LEU A 53 -8.49 4.70 -2.46
N ALA A 54 -7.44 5.14 -3.17
CA ALA A 54 -6.34 4.26 -3.54
C ALA A 54 -5.58 3.74 -2.31
N SER A 55 -5.36 4.60 -1.32
CA SER A 55 -4.70 4.24 -0.07
C SER A 55 -5.52 3.23 0.73
N SER A 56 -6.84 3.42 0.84
CA SER A 56 -7.74 2.49 1.53
C SER A 56 -7.80 1.12 0.87
N ILE A 57 -7.82 1.06 -0.47
CA ILE A 57 -7.81 -0.21 -1.22
C ILE A 57 -6.49 -0.93 -1.00
N LEU A 58 -5.36 -0.24 -1.09
CA LEU A 58 -4.04 -0.83 -0.89
C LEU A 58 -3.92 -1.43 0.52
N VAL A 59 -4.30 -0.68 1.55
CA VAL A 59 -4.29 -1.16 2.94
C VAL A 59 -5.21 -2.37 3.09
N SER A 60 -6.41 -2.34 2.50
CA SER A 60 -7.36 -3.47 2.55
C SER A 60 -6.79 -4.74 1.91
N VAL A 61 -6.14 -4.64 0.75
CA VAL A 61 -5.54 -5.78 0.05
C VAL A 61 -4.37 -6.36 0.86
N ILE A 62 -3.48 -5.50 1.37
CA ILE A 62 -2.35 -5.94 2.22
C ILE A 62 -2.88 -6.65 3.46
N LEU A 63 -3.84 -6.04 4.15
CA LEU A 63 -4.41 -6.61 5.36
C LEU A 63 -5.13 -7.94 5.07
N SER A 64 -5.85 -8.03 3.95
CA SER A 64 -6.51 -9.26 3.51
C SER A 64 -5.52 -10.39 3.22
N ILE A 65 -4.39 -10.08 2.56
CA ILE A 65 -3.32 -11.06 2.31
C ILE A 65 -2.71 -11.53 3.62
N ILE A 66 -2.40 -10.60 4.54
CA ILE A 66 -1.87 -10.92 5.88
C ILE A 66 -2.87 -11.83 6.61
N LEU A 67 -4.11 -11.41 6.75
CA LEU A 67 -5.15 -12.18 7.44
C LEU A 67 -5.34 -13.55 6.77
N SER A 68 -5.38 -13.62 5.44
CA SER A 68 -5.49 -14.89 4.73
C SER A 68 -4.33 -15.83 5.05
N ILE A 69 -3.09 -15.34 5.13
CA ILE A 69 -1.93 -16.18 5.46
C ILE A 69 -1.98 -16.65 6.93
N PHE A 70 -2.37 -15.77 7.87
CA PHE A 70 -2.39 -16.10 9.29
C PHE A 70 -3.60 -16.95 9.73
N PHE A 71 -4.76 -16.76 9.11
CA PHE A 71 -6.01 -17.40 9.52
C PHE A 71 -6.38 -18.62 8.68
N ARG A 72 -5.89 -18.75 7.44
CA ARG A 72 -6.22 -19.89 6.56
C ARG A 72 -5.25 -21.06 6.65
N GLY A 73 -4.11 -20.87 7.32
CA GLY A 73 -3.09 -21.90 7.54
C GLY A 73 -3.22 -22.69 8.85
N ARG A 74 -4.37 -22.60 9.53
CA ARG A 74 -4.79 -23.49 10.63
C ARG A 74 -6.00 -24.27 10.19
#